data_AF-A0A944W1H2-F1
#
_entry.id   AF-A0A944W1H2-F1
#
_cell.length_a   1.000
_cell.length_b   1.000
_cell.length_c   1.000
_cell.angle_alpha   90.00
_cell.angle_beta   90.00
_cell.angle_gamma   90.00
#
_symmetry.space_group_name_H-M   'P 1'
#
loop_
_entity.id
_entity.type
_entity.pdbx_description
1 polymer ?
#
loop_
_entity_poly.entity_id
_entity_poly.type
_entity_poly.pdbx_seq_one_letter_code
_entity_poly.pdbx_strand_id
1 'polypeptide(L)'
;MPASGDRFVLWAMSDAHVGSDLIKGDGRRSLGEAIEQSEGPNGFDWDVAVNLGDFSGNQGSPDDEEGEEVVRQYGALKKHRREQVYDLVGNHDASGPDETQQWWFKKWLDPTGDSTEFSGVDAAKRPFAVEGTWERYSFEAGNLLFLMMGDRNDGGPPVGRDIDGGYP
;
A
#
# COMPACT_ATOMS: atom_id res chain seq x y z
N MET A 1 -23.45 8.21 -17.16
CA MET A 1 -22.07 8.48 -16.73
C MET A 1 -21.89 9.98 -16.77
N PRO A 2 -21.61 10.67 -15.64
CA PRO A 2 -21.29 12.08 -15.70
C PRO A 2 -20.02 12.28 -16.54
N ALA A 3 -19.90 13.42 -17.22
CA ALA A 3 -18.75 13.73 -18.05
C ALA A 3 -17.46 13.81 -17.21
N SER A 4 -16.34 13.37 -17.78
CA SER A 4 -15.00 13.56 -17.19
C SER A 4 -14.76 15.07 -16.99
N GLY A 5 -14.62 15.53 -15.74
CA GLY A 5 -14.26 16.91 -15.43
C GLY A 5 -14.79 17.48 -14.11
N ASP A 6 -15.92 17.00 -13.60
CA ASP A 6 -16.58 17.60 -12.41
C ASP A 6 -16.47 16.77 -11.12
N ARG A 7 -15.92 15.55 -11.19
CA ARG A 7 -15.88 14.62 -10.06
C ARG A 7 -14.51 13.96 -9.97
N PHE A 8 -13.89 14.08 -8.80
CA PHE A 8 -12.76 13.26 -8.38
C PHE A 8 -13.28 12.03 -7.62
N VAL A 9 -12.81 10.85 -7.97
CA VAL A 9 -13.20 9.58 -7.37
C VAL A 9 -11.98 8.94 -6.71
N LEU A 10 -12.01 8.88 -5.39
CA LEU A 10 -11.04 8.18 -4.57
C LEU A 10 -11.55 6.77 -4.24
N TRP A 11 -10.72 5.76 -4.48
CA TRP A 11 -10.93 4.43 -3.89
C TRP A 11 -10.05 4.28 -2.65
N ALA A 12 -10.65 4.09 -1.48
CA ALA A 12 -9.92 3.83 -0.24
C ALA A 12 -10.02 2.35 0.16
N MET A 13 -8.88 1.76 0.50
CA MET A 13 -8.75 0.39 1.00
C MET A 13 -7.66 0.35 2.09
N SER A 14 -7.59 -0.76 2.82
CA SER A 14 -6.64 -0.98 3.93
C SER A 14 -6.67 -2.46 4.32
N ASP A 15 -5.72 -2.90 5.15
CA ASP A 15 -5.74 -4.18 5.87
C ASP A 15 -5.86 -5.38 4.91
N ALA A 16 -5.14 -5.32 3.79
CA ALA A 16 -5.15 -6.38 2.80
C ALA A 16 -4.61 -7.69 3.38
N HIS A 17 -3.66 -7.63 4.33
CA HIS A 17 -3.11 -8.80 5.02
C HIS A 17 -2.73 -9.95 4.07
N VAL A 18 -2.06 -9.62 2.97
CA VAL A 18 -1.88 -10.44 1.77
C VAL A 18 -1.41 -11.86 2.10
N GLY A 19 -0.37 -12.04 2.93
CA GLY A 19 0.10 -13.37 3.30
C GLY A 19 -0.89 -14.15 4.16
N SER A 20 -1.49 -13.50 5.17
CA SER A 20 -2.48 -14.17 6.04
C SER A 20 -3.74 -14.59 5.28
N ASP A 21 -4.26 -13.74 4.40
CA ASP A 21 -5.48 -14.04 3.63
C ASP A 21 -5.23 -15.15 2.60
N LEU A 22 -4.04 -15.26 2.03
CA LEU A 22 -3.67 -16.40 1.19
C LEU A 22 -3.64 -17.71 1.99
N ILE A 23 -2.99 -17.70 3.15
CA ILE A 23 -2.79 -18.91 3.97
C ILE A 23 -4.10 -19.35 4.64
N LYS A 24 -4.82 -18.41 5.24
CA LYS A 24 -6.02 -18.68 6.07
C LYS A 24 -7.32 -18.58 5.29
N GLY A 25 -7.32 -17.85 4.18
CA GLY A 25 -8.48 -17.62 3.32
C GLY A 25 -8.55 -18.54 2.10
N ASP A 26 -7.89 -19.70 2.15
CA ASP A 26 -7.92 -20.72 1.07
C ASP A 26 -7.45 -20.15 -0.30
N GLY A 27 -6.33 -19.42 -0.29
CA GLY A 27 -5.74 -18.83 -1.49
C GLY A 27 -6.39 -17.52 -1.94
N ARG A 28 -7.17 -16.86 -1.09
CA ARG A 28 -7.75 -15.54 -1.36
C ARG A 28 -6.67 -14.50 -1.63
N ARG A 29 -6.71 -13.87 -2.80
CA ARG A 29 -5.84 -12.74 -3.16
C ARG A 29 -6.52 -11.43 -2.75
N SER A 30 -6.51 -11.13 -1.46
CA SER A 30 -7.27 -10.01 -0.85
C SER A 30 -7.12 -8.67 -1.57
N LEU A 31 -5.89 -8.30 -1.98
CA LEU A 31 -5.62 -7.09 -2.75
C LEU A 31 -5.97 -7.27 -4.23
N GLY A 32 -5.50 -8.36 -4.84
CA GLY A 32 -5.65 -8.60 -6.28
C GLY A 32 -7.11 -8.78 -6.71
N GLU A 33 -7.91 -9.50 -5.93
CA GLU A 33 -9.35 -9.67 -6.18
C GLU A 33 -10.13 -8.38 -5.97
N ALA A 34 -9.77 -7.56 -4.97
CA ALA A 34 -10.39 -6.26 -4.78
C ALA A 34 -10.13 -5.34 -5.98
N ILE A 35 -8.89 -5.36 -6.51
CA ILE A 35 -8.53 -4.66 -7.74
C ILE A 35 -9.38 -5.17 -8.92
N GLU A 36 -9.43 -6.48 -9.14
CA GLU A 36 -10.20 -7.10 -10.24
C GLU A 36 -11.70 -6.77 -10.15
N GLN A 37 -12.25 -6.72 -8.93
CA GLN A 37 -13.63 -6.32 -8.69
C GLN A 37 -13.83 -4.83 -9.01
N SER A 38 -12.93 -3.96 -8.55
CA SER A 38 -13.00 -2.50 -8.82
C SER A 38 -12.91 -2.18 -10.31
N GLU A 39 -12.13 -2.94 -11.07
CA GLU A 39 -11.93 -2.76 -12.50
C GLU A 39 -12.87 -3.63 -13.35
N GLY A 40 -13.63 -4.52 -12.73
CA GLY A 40 -14.47 -5.50 -13.40
C GLY A 40 -15.72 -4.89 -14.07
N PRO A 41 -16.62 -5.74 -14.61
CA PRO A 41 -17.85 -5.30 -15.26
C PRO A 41 -18.79 -4.50 -14.36
N ASN A 42 -18.79 -4.80 -13.06
CA ASN A 42 -19.58 -4.11 -12.02
C ASN A 42 -18.73 -3.14 -11.19
N GLY A 43 -17.51 -2.85 -11.66
CA GLY A 43 -16.59 -1.94 -11.01
C GLY A 43 -16.97 -0.48 -11.16
N PHE A 44 -16.02 0.40 -10.86
CA PHE A 44 -16.17 1.84 -11.04
C PHE A 44 -14.84 2.46 -11.50
N ASP A 45 -14.93 3.60 -12.17
CA ASP A 45 -13.77 4.36 -12.60
C ASP A 45 -13.29 5.23 -11.45
N TRP A 46 -11.99 5.19 -11.14
CA TRP A 46 -11.39 5.95 -10.05
C TRP A 46 -10.15 6.70 -10.52
N ASP A 47 -9.94 7.90 -10.00
CA ASP A 47 -8.80 8.74 -10.40
C ASP A 47 -7.52 8.28 -9.69
N VAL A 48 -7.64 8.02 -8.40
CA VAL A 48 -6.59 7.45 -7.55
C VAL A 48 -7.18 6.50 -6.52
N ALA A 49 -6.34 5.60 -6.03
CA ALA A 49 -6.62 4.79 -4.86
C ALA A 49 -5.64 5.11 -3.72
N VAL A 50 -6.09 4.99 -2.48
CA VAL A 50 -5.24 4.98 -1.29
C VAL A 50 -5.37 3.63 -0.61
N ASN A 51 -4.24 3.04 -0.22
CA ASN A 51 -4.19 1.80 0.54
C ASN A 51 -3.49 2.06 1.88
N LEU A 52 -4.24 1.98 2.98
CA LEU A 52 -3.95 2.67 4.24
C LEU A 52 -3.25 1.81 5.30
N GLY A 53 -2.38 0.92 4.87
CA GLY A 53 -1.54 0.10 5.75
C GLY A 53 -1.98 -1.35 5.86
N ASP A 54 -1.18 -2.11 6.59
CA ASP A 54 -1.42 -3.50 6.96
C ASP A 54 -1.59 -4.42 5.73
N PHE A 55 -0.58 -4.31 4.86
CA PHE A 55 -0.45 -5.13 3.67
C PHE A 55 0.10 -6.49 4.05
N SER A 56 1.11 -6.52 4.91
CA SER A 56 1.51 -7.76 5.56
C SER A 56 0.41 -8.21 6.50
N GLY A 57 0.07 -9.50 6.46
CA GLY A 57 -0.79 -10.11 7.47
C GLY A 57 0.01 -10.85 8.55
N ASN A 58 1.34 -10.77 8.49
CA ASN A 58 2.23 -11.57 9.29
C ASN A 58 2.26 -11.07 10.75
N GLN A 59 2.26 -12.03 11.68
CA GLN A 59 2.41 -11.74 13.10
C GLN A 59 3.89 -11.53 13.47
N GLY A 60 4.82 -12.15 12.73
CA GLY A 60 6.25 -11.77 12.71
C GLY A 60 6.56 -10.71 11.64
N SER A 61 7.82 -10.29 11.51
CA SER A 61 8.22 -9.32 10.48
C SER A 61 7.89 -9.82 9.06
N PRO A 62 7.44 -8.94 8.15
CA PRO A 62 7.27 -9.31 6.76
C PRO A 62 8.60 -9.59 6.08
N ASP A 63 8.58 -10.44 5.06
CA ASP A 63 9.76 -10.89 4.32
C ASP A 63 9.64 -10.62 2.80
N ASP A 64 10.69 -10.98 2.06
CA ASP A 64 10.71 -10.77 0.61
C ASP A 64 9.64 -11.58 -0.13
N GLU A 65 9.26 -12.77 0.34
CA GLU A 65 8.23 -13.59 -0.31
C GLU A 65 6.85 -12.91 -0.22
N GLU A 66 6.49 -12.40 0.96
CA GLU A 66 5.25 -11.62 1.13
C GLU A 66 5.30 -10.30 0.34
N GLY A 67 6.49 -9.68 0.23
CA GLY A 67 6.70 -8.46 -0.56
C GLY A 67 6.48 -8.67 -2.07
N GLU A 68 7.08 -9.73 -2.62
CA GLU A 68 6.87 -10.15 -4.03
C GLU A 68 5.40 -10.44 -4.30
N GLU A 69 4.71 -11.05 -3.34
CA GLU A 69 3.29 -11.35 -3.45
C GLU A 69 2.42 -10.09 -3.47
N VAL A 70 2.72 -9.07 -2.66
CA VAL A 70 2.06 -7.76 -2.74
C VAL A 70 2.22 -7.15 -4.13
N VAL A 71 3.44 -7.15 -4.69
CA VAL A 71 3.72 -6.64 -6.04
C VAL A 71 2.95 -7.45 -7.09
N ARG A 72 2.91 -8.79 -6.95
CA ARG A 72 2.16 -9.67 -7.85
C ARG A 72 0.67 -9.35 -7.83
N GLN A 73 0.08 -9.11 -6.67
CA GLN A 73 -1.34 -8.77 -6.55
C GLN A 73 -1.65 -7.37 -7.10
N TYR A 74 -0.76 -6.39 -6.92
CA TYR A 74 -0.87 -5.11 -7.64
C TYR A 74 -0.81 -5.30 -9.16
N GLY A 75 -0.11 -6.31 -9.66
CA GLY A 75 -0.12 -6.73 -11.08
C GLY A 75 -1.49 -7.16 -11.62
N ALA A 76 -2.52 -7.29 -10.77
CA ALA A 76 -3.90 -7.50 -11.19
C ALA A 76 -4.50 -6.29 -11.91
N LEU A 77 -3.97 -5.07 -11.69
CA LEU A 77 -4.39 -3.85 -12.39
C LEU A 77 -4.31 -4.04 -13.93
N LYS A 78 -5.38 -3.65 -14.62
CA LYS A 78 -5.52 -3.67 -16.09
C LYS A 78 -5.99 -2.34 -16.67
N LYS A 79 -6.81 -1.59 -15.93
CA LYS A 79 -7.33 -0.28 -16.36
C LYS A 79 -6.50 0.87 -15.79
N HIS A 80 -6.23 0.82 -14.51
CA HIS A 80 -5.42 1.83 -13.81
C HIS A 80 -3.97 1.37 -13.72
N ARG A 81 -3.08 2.29 -13.36
CA ARG A 81 -1.64 2.04 -13.21
C ARG A 81 -1.25 1.92 -11.74
N ARG A 82 -0.14 1.24 -11.46
CA ARG A 82 0.42 1.09 -10.11
C ARG A 82 0.61 2.45 -9.41
N GLU A 83 1.00 3.47 -10.16
CA GLU A 83 1.26 4.83 -9.69
C GLU A 83 0.00 5.65 -9.39
N GLN A 84 -1.18 5.14 -9.73
CA GLN A 84 -2.46 5.71 -9.28
C GLN A 84 -2.85 5.22 -7.88
N VAL A 85 -2.10 4.27 -7.30
CA VAL A 85 -2.29 3.81 -5.93
C VAL A 85 -1.23 4.46 -5.02
N TYR A 86 -1.69 5.05 -3.91
CA TYR A 86 -0.87 5.74 -2.91
C TYR A 86 -0.94 4.95 -1.60
N ASP A 87 0.19 4.38 -1.20
CA ASP A 87 0.26 3.47 -0.06
C ASP A 87 0.71 4.21 1.20
N LEU A 88 0.14 3.84 2.34
CA LEU A 88 0.56 4.29 3.66
C LEU A 88 1.04 3.09 4.47
N VAL A 89 2.05 3.28 5.31
CA VAL A 89 2.52 2.22 6.20
C VAL A 89 1.51 1.94 7.31
N GLY A 90 1.30 0.66 7.64
CA GLY A 90 0.61 0.21 8.85
C GLY A 90 1.53 -0.54 9.81
N ASN A 91 0.98 -0.95 10.95
CA ASN A 91 1.73 -1.60 12.01
C ASN A 91 2.19 -3.02 11.65
N HIS A 92 1.44 -3.74 10.82
CA HIS A 92 1.84 -5.08 10.38
C HIS A 92 2.97 -5.04 9.35
N ASP A 93 3.16 -3.92 8.66
CA ASP A 93 4.24 -3.71 7.69
C ASP A 93 5.60 -3.43 8.37
N ALA A 94 5.58 -3.23 9.70
CA ALA A 94 6.73 -2.87 10.50
C ALA A 94 7.83 -3.93 10.50
N SER A 95 9.07 -3.45 10.31
CA SER A 95 10.28 -4.24 10.52
C SER A 95 10.46 -4.68 11.97
N GLY A 96 11.19 -5.77 12.16
CA GLY A 96 11.57 -6.28 13.47
C GLY A 96 12.61 -5.40 14.20
N PRO A 97 12.86 -5.64 15.50
CA PRO A 97 13.75 -4.80 16.32
C PRO A 97 15.20 -4.67 15.81
N ASP A 98 15.73 -5.74 15.19
CA ASP A 98 17.11 -5.81 14.69
C ASP A 98 17.21 -5.61 13.17
N GLU A 99 16.10 -5.23 12.52
CA GLU A 99 16.03 -5.03 11.08
C GLU A 99 16.22 -3.55 10.70
N THR A 100 16.58 -3.31 9.44
CA THR A 100 16.61 -1.94 8.91
C THR A 100 15.20 -1.36 8.97
N GLN A 101 15.06 -0.16 9.53
CA GLN A 101 13.78 0.51 9.70
C GLN A 101 12.94 0.50 8.43
N GLN A 102 11.79 -0.15 8.53
CA GLN A 102 10.72 -0.18 7.53
C GLN A 102 11.22 -0.59 6.15
N TRP A 103 12.25 -1.45 6.11
CA TRP A 103 12.90 -1.86 4.87
C TRP A 103 11.90 -2.51 3.91
N TRP A 104 11.00 -3.33 4.44
CA TRP A 104 10.02 -4.07 3.65
C TRP A 104 9.04 -3.12 2.96
N PHE A 105 8.40 -2.24 3.72
CA PHE A 105 7.47 -1.24 3.20
C PHE A 105 8.15 -0.33 2.16
N LYS A 106 9.35 0.18 2.47
CA LYS A 106 10.11 1.06 1.58
C LYS A 106 10.55 0.36 0.29
N LYS A 107 10.81 -0.95 0.33
CA LYS A 107 11.26 -1.73 -0.83
C LYS A 107 10.10 -2.15 -1.73
N TRP A 108 9.04 -2.72 -1.14
CA TRP A 108 8.00 -3.41 -1.90
C TRP A 108 6.79 -2.55 -2.21
N LEU A 109 6.42 -1.62 -1.31
CA LEU A 109 5.28 -0.72 -1.50
C LEU A 109 5.71 0.65 -2.02
N ASP A 110 6.87 1.12 -1.55
CA ASP A 110 7.65 2.17 -2.18
C ASP A 110 6.83 3.44 -2.51
N PRO A 111 6.23 4.10 -1.51
CA PRO A 111 5.37 5.26 -1.75
C PRO A 111 6.10 6.42 -2.43
N THR A 112 7.41 6.53 -2.24
CA THR A 112 8.26 7.58 -2.81
C THR A 112 8.84 7.23 -4.19
N GLY A 113 8.85 5.95 -4.58
CA GLY A 113 9.45 5.49 -5.83
C GLY A 113 10.98 5.37 -5.76
N ASP A 114 11.55 5.20 -4.57
CA ASP A 114 13.00 5.03 -4.34
C ASP A 114 13.48 3.60 -4.66
N SER A 115 12.56 2.63 -4.71
CA SER A 115 12.83 1.19 -4.87
C SER A 115 12.16 0.60 -6.11
N THR A 116 12.03 1.38 -7.18
CA THR A 116 11.32 1.02 -8.43
C THR A 116 11.70 -0.35 -8.98
N GLU A 117 12.96 -0.77 -8.83
CA GLU A 117 13.42 -2.08 -9.33
C GLU A 117 12.71 -3.27 -8.69
N PHE A 118 12.19 -3.10 -7.45
CA PHE A 118 11.44 -4.11 -6.71
C PHE A 118 9.93 -3.88 -6.77
N SER A 119 9.50 -2.64 -6.50
CA SER A 119 8.08 -2.27 -6.37
C SER A 119 7.36 -2.10 -7.71
N GLY A 120 8.11 -1.80 -8.77
CA GLY A 120 7.59 -1.35 -10.06
C GLY A 120 6.99 0.06 -10.05
N VAL A 121 7.06 0.80 -8.94
CA VAL A 121 6.55 2.17 -8.82
C VAL A 121 7.52 3.15 -9.47
N ASP A 122 7.09 3.82 -10.53
CA ASP A 122 7.84 4.93 -11.13
C ASP A 122 7.27 6.28 -10.69
N ALA A 123 7.97 6.99 -9.80
CA ALA A 123 7.51 8.28 -9.26
C ALA A 123 7.16 9.30 -10.37
N ALA A 124 7.84 9.26 -11.52
CA ALA A 124 7.60 10.19 -12.63
C ALA A 124 6.28 9.90 -13.38
N LYS A 125 5.66 8.73 -13.16
CA LYS A 125 4.39 8.33 -13.77
C LYS A 125 3.18 8.56 -12.87
N ARG A 126 3.36 9.04 -11.64
CA ARG A 126 2.26 9.39 -10.74
C ARG A 126 1.43 10.52 -11.35
N PRO A 127 0.09 10.45 -11.29
CA PRO A 127 -0.76 11.55 -11.74
C PRO A 127 -0.61 12.79 -10.85
N PHE A 128 -0.29 12.59 -9.57
CA PHE A 128 0.00 13.65 -8.61
C PHE A 128 1.31 13.31 -7.91
N ALA A 129 2.27 14.24 -7.99
CA ALA A 129 3.57 14.04 -7.36
C ALA A 129 3.42 14.00 -5.83
N VAL A 130 4.25 13.18 -5.19
CA VAL A 130 4.34 13.12 -3.73
C VAL A 130 5.47 14.03 -3.25
N GLU A 131 5.24 14.70 -2.12
CA GLU A 131 6.25 15.46 -1.39
C GLU A 131 6.36 14.90 0.03
N GLY A 132 7.58 14.63 0.49
CA GLY A 132 7.85 14.09 1.83
C GLY A 132 8.66 12.80 1.80
N THR A 133 8.41 11.95 2.77
CA THR A 133 9.11 10.66 2.97
C THR A 133 8.10 9.54 3.17
N TRP A 134 8.55 8.28 3.17
CA TRP A 134 7.67 7.12 3.27
C TRP A 134 6.72 7.15 4.49
N GLU A 135 7.16 7.72 5.61
CA GLU A 135 6.36 7.79 6.85
C GLU A 135 5.37 8.96 6.87
N ARG A 136 5.63 9.98 6.04
CA ARG A 136 4.80 11.18 5.94
C ARG A 136 5.02 11.85 4.59
N TYR A 137 4.00 11.78 3.74
CA TYR A 137 4.03 12.49 2.48
C TYR A 137 2.68 13.11 2.18
N SER A 138 2.66 14.02 1.23
CA SER A 138 1.45 14.64 0.74
C SER A 138 1.42 14.63 -0.77
N PHE A 139 0.22 14.69 -1.33
CA PHE A 139 0.01 14.99 -2.74
C PHE A 139 -1.24 15.84 -2.89
N GLU A 140 -1.27 16.62 -3.97
CA GLU A 140 -2.39 17.50 -4.29
C GLU A 140 -3.08 17.03 -5.56
N ALA A 141 -4.40 16.83 -5.47
CA ALA A 141 -5.25 16.52 -6.61
C ALA A 141 -6.24 17.69 -6.83
N GLY A 142 -5.83 18.65 -7.66
CA GLY A 142 -6.60 19.87 -7.90
C GLY A 142 -6.72 20.71 -6.64
N ASN A 143 -7.91 20.78 -6.05
CA ASN A 143 -8.18 21.53 -4.81
C ASN A 143 -8.21 20.65 -3.54
N LEU A 144 -7.76 19.39 -3.64
CA LEU A 144 -7.70 18.45 -2.53
C LEU A 144 -6.25 18.21 -2.12
N LEU A 145 -5.94 18.43 -0.83
CA LEU A 145 -4.66 18.07 -0.22
C LEU A 145 -4.83 16.78 0.57
N PHE A 146 -4.02 15.78 0.22
CA PHE A 146 -3.92 14.52 0.96
C PHE A 146 -2.69 14.57 1.86
N LEU A 147 -2.89 14.29 3.15
CA LEU A 147 -1.82 14.17 4.14
C LEU A 147 -1.75 12.70 4.58
N MET A 148 -0.73 12.01 4.11
CA MET A 148 -0.50 10.58 4.34
C MET A 148 0.45 10.47 5.52
N MET A 149 -0.03 10.03 6.69
CA MET A 149 0.72 10.02 7.95
C MET A 149 0.71 8.62 8.57
N GLY A 150 1.86 7.94 8.55
CA GLY A 150 1.99 6.58 9.06
C GLY A 150 2.12 6.55 10.58
N ASP A 151 1.47 5.58 11.21
CA ASP A 151 1.73 5.27 12.61
C ASP A 151 3.08 4.54 12.71
N ARG A 152 4.09 5.27 13.16
CA ARG A 152 5.45 4.75 13.27
C ARG A 152 5.54 3.78 14.45
N ASN A 153 5.19 2.53 14.19
CA ASN A 153 5.32 1.39 15.12
C ASN A 153 6.64 0.62 14.91
N ASP A 154 7.67 1.32 14.41
CA ASP A 154 9.03 0.82 14.32
C ASP A 154 9.82 1.13 15.62
N GLY A 155 10.66 0.20 16.10
CA GLY A 155 11.57 0.48 17.24
C GLY A 155 11.65 -0.55 18.36
N GLY A 156 10.84 -1.61 18.32
CA GLY A 156 10.85 -2.66 19.34
C GLY A 156 10.17 -2.25 20.65
N PRO A 157 9.89 -3.20 21.57
CA PRO A 157 9.16 -2.90 22.81
C PRO A 157 9.81 -1.78 23.66
N PRO A 158 9.02 -0.93 24.36
CA PRO A 158 7.57 -1.02 24.56
C PRO A 158 6.73 -0.25 23.51
N VAL A 159 7.34 0.29 22.45
CA VAL A 159 6.66 1.07 21.41
C VAL A 159 7.03 0.52 20.04
N GLY A 160 6.05 -0.04 19.32
CA GLY A 160 6.29 -0.71 18.04
C GLY A 160 6.25 -2.23 18.12
N ARG A 161 6.99 -2.92 17.23
CA ARG A 161 6.88 -4.38 17.04
C ARG A 161 7.63 -5.25 18.07
N ASP A 162 6.93 -6.20 18.68
CA ASP A 162 7.48 -7.30 19.50
C ASP A 162 7.31 -8.67 18.79
N ILE A 163 7.64 -9.77 19.48
CA ILE A 163 7.52 -11.15 18.97
C ILE A 163 6.10 -11.52 18.52
N ASP A 164 5.07 -10.90 19.09
CA ASP A 164 3.65 -11.14 18.81
C ASP A 164 2.96 -9.94 18.11
N GLY A 165 3.69 -9.18 17.29
CA GLY A 165 3.13 -8.11 16.44
C GLY A 165 3.43 -6.68 16.90
N GLY A 166 2.81 -5.70 16.22
CA GLY A 166 2.99 -4.27 16.46
C GLY A 166 2.08 -3.73 17.56
N TYR A 167 2.64 -2.96 18.51
CA TYR A 167 1.87 -2.15 19.44
C TYR A 167 1.77 -0.69 18.91
N PRO A 168 0.56 -0.11 18.84
CA PRO A 168 0.37 1.32 18.54
C PRO A 168 0.80 2.24 19.70
#